data_AF-A0AAE3YPJ0-F1
#
_entry.id   AF-A0AAE3YPJ0-F1
#
_cell.length_a   1.000
_cell.length_b   1.000
_cell.length_c   1.000
_cell.angle_alpha   90.00
_cell.angle_beta   90.00
_cell.angle_gamma   90.00
#
_symmetry.space_group_name_H-M   'P 1'
#
loop_
_entity.id
_entity.type
_entity.pdbx_description
1 polymer ?
#
loop_
_entity_poly.entity_id
_entity_poly.type
_entity_poly.pdbx_seq_one_letter_code
_entity_poly.pdbx_strand_id
1 'polypeptide(L)'
;MTAIPVETHTPTTHVLARFEHNGYDDSDFYAIVWDGHRAGLTEYGSTRYYGGTNPGPDATAAHHAAARAWILAPLTDQLRADAEAHARALDQGCAARSTTTRGKNHGVTGQIKRLTERRFRGHATLRALIVIHGTGEQRWMDADRLERTDPEPIDDNAINDRARYLAERADWLDLIHRAGLRHGAWS
;
A
#
# COMPACT_ATOMS: atom_id res chain seq x y z
N MET A 1 -40.36 30.78 14.08
CA MET A 1 -39.33 29.75 13.84
C MET A 1 -38.96 29.82 12.38
N THR A 2 -37.78 30.35 12.07
CA THR A 2 -37.28 30.47 10.70
C THR A 2 -36.54 29.19 10.35
N ALA A 3 -37.02 28.44 9.36
CA ALA A 3 -36.33 27.25 8.88
C ALA A 3 -35.00 27.67 8.23
N ILE A 4 -33.88 27.14 8.73
CA ILE A 4 -32.58 27.27 8.10
C ILE A 4 -32.57 26.32 6.90
N PRO A 5 -32.39 26.80 5.66
CA PRO A 5 -32.31 25.92 4.51
C PRO A 5 -31.07 25.03 4.65
N VAL A 6 -31.28 23.71 4.60
CA VAL A 6 -30.19 22.75 4.41
C VAL A 6 -29.79 22.88 2.95
N GLU A 7 -28.74 23.67 2.68
CA GLU A 7 -28.11 23.66 1.36
C GLU A 7 -27.56 22.26 1.11
N THR A 8 -28.24 21.52 0.24
CA THR A 8 -27.70 20.32 -0.39
C THR A 8 -26.67 20.78 -1.41
N HIS A 9 -25.50 21.20 -0.91
CA HIS A 9 -24.31 21.34 -1.75
C HIS A 9 -24.03 19.97 -2.33
N THR A 10 -24.43 19.75 -3.58
CA THR A 10 -23.90 18.64 -4.36
C THR A 10 -22.43 18.99 -4.54
N PRO A 11 -21.49 18.27 -3.90
CA PRO A 11 -20.08 18.62 -4.02
C PRO A 11 -19.73 18.61 -5.50
N THR A 12 -19.32 19.78 -6.01
CA THR A 12 -18.94 19.89 -7.42
C THR A 12 -17.64 19.13 -7.58
N THR A 13 -17.69 17.99 -8.29
CA THR A 13 -16.54 17.15 -8.56
C THR A 13 -15.69 17.77 -9.66
N HIS A 14 -14.38 17.83 -9.44
CA HIS A 14 -13.42 18.39 -10.39
C HIS A 14 -12.44 17.32 -10.84
N VAL A 15 -12.20 17.20 -12.14
CA VAL A 15 -11.38 16.15 -12.74
C VAL A 15 -9.88 16.48 -12.61
N LEU A 16 -9.16 15.68 -11.84
CA LEU A 16 -7.71 15.77 -11.64
C LEU A 16 -6.94 15.03 -12.75
N ALA A 17 -7.44 13.91 -13.24
CA ALA A 17 -6.85 13.15 -14.34
C ALA A 17 -7.90 12.26 -15.01
N ARG A 18 -7.67 11.89 -16.26
CA ARG A 18 -8.45 10.89 -17.01
C ARG A 18 -7.51 9.79 -17.48
N PHE A 19 -7.99 8.56 -17.52
CA PHE A 19 -7.27 7.44 -18.11
C PHE A 19 -8.24 6.41 -18.68
N GLU A 20 -7.71 5.56 -19.54
CA GLU A 20 -8.41 4.46 -20.18
C GLU A 20 -7.84 3.14 -19.68
N HIS A 21 -8.73 2.23 -19.28
CA HIS A 21 -8.40 0.83 -19.07
C HIS A 21 -8.82 0.06 -20.32
N ASN A 22 -7.84 -0.30 -21.14
CA ASN A 22 -8.09 -1.04 -22.37
C ASN A 22 -8.06 -2.55 -22.08
N GLY A 23 -9.22 -3.19 -22.19
CA GLY A 23 -9.39 -4.64 -22.19
C GLY A 23 -9.09 -5.25 -23.57
N TYR A 24 -9.36 -6.55 -23.72
CA TYR A 24 -9.13 -7.23 -25.00
C TYR A 24 -10.14 -6.79 -26.08
N ASP A 25 -11.43 -6.68 -25.72
CA ASP A 25 -12.52 -6.31 -26.63
C ASP A 25 -13.22 -4.98 -26.28
N ASP A 26 -13.01 -4.46 -25.06
CA ASP A 26 -13.68 -3.26 -24.53
C ASP A 26 -12.70 -2.32 -23.83
N SER A 27 -12.95 -1.01 -23.92
CA SER A 27 -12.28 0.03 -23.14
C SER A 27 -13.23 0.63 -22.10
N ASP A 28 -12.77 0.73 -20.86
CA ASP A 28 -13.45 1.42 -19.77
C ASP A 28 -12.71 2.74 -19.46
N PHE A 29 -13.43 3.86 -19.35
CA PHE A 29 -12.88 5.20 -19.19
C PHE A 29 -13.13 5.75 -17.79
N TYR A 30 -12.05 6.17 -17.13
CA TYR A 30 -12.07 6.59 -15.74
C TYR A 30 -11.51 8.00 -15.53
N ALA A 31 -12.03 8.67 -14.51
CA ALA A 31 -11.56 9.97 -14.06
C ALA A 31 -11.24 9.94 -12.56
N ILE A 32 -10.11 10.54 -12.21
CA ILE A 32 -9.76 10.85 -10.83
C ILE A 32 -10.38 12.21 -10.53
N VAL A 33 -11.22 12.28 -9.50
CA VAL A 33 -11.99 13.48 -9.17
C VAL A 33 -11.72 13.95 -7.75
N TRP A 34 -11.78 15.26 -7.55
CA TRP A 34 -11.76 15.93 -6.26
C TRP A 34 -13.15 16.47 -5.93
N ASP A 35 -13.73 16.06 -4.80
CA ASP A 35 -15.08 16.47 -4.37
C ASP A 35 -15.08 17.69 -3.41
N GLY A 36 -13.91 18.29 -3.18
CA GLY A 36 -13.72 19.34 -2.17
C GLY A 36 -13.13 18.83 -0.86
N HIS A 37 -13.20 17.52 -0.60
CA HIS A 37 -12.76 16.91 0.65
C HIS A 37 -11.86 15.69 0.46
N ARG A 38 -12.04 14.93 -0.61
CA ARG A 38 -11.28 13.72 -0.92
C ARG A 38 -11.11 13.53 -2.43
N ALA A 39 -10.01 12.86 -2.80
CA ALA A 39 -9.85 12.37 -4.16
C ALA A 39 -10.48 10.97 -4.28
N GLY A 40 -11.08 10.68 -5.44
CA GLY A 40 -11.70 9.39 -5.73
C GLY A 40 -11.64 9.08 -7.22
N LEU A 41 -12.14 7.90 -7.59
CA LEU A 41 -12.25 7.48 -8.98
C LEU A 41 -13.71 7.29 -9.36
N THR A 42 -14.05 7.72 -10.56
CA THR A 42 -15.33 7.45 -11.19
C THR A 42 -15.12 6.90 -12.59
N GLU A 43 -15.85 5.84 -12.95
CA GLU A 43 -16.05 5.50 -14.35
C GLU A 43 -16.95 6.57 -14.96
N TYR A 44 -16.62 7.03 -16.17
CA TYR A 44 -17.46 8.00 -16.88
C TYR A 44 -17.85 7.52 -18.27
N GLY A 45 -17.30 6.41 -18.75
CA GLY A 45 -17.74 5.81 -19.98
C GLY A 45 -17.19 4.41 -20.16
N SER A 46 -17.79 3.66 -21.07
CA SER A 46 -17.37 2.32 -21.46
C SER A 46 -17.79 2.02 -22.89
N THR A 47 -16.93 1.38 -23.67
CA THR A 47 -17.30 0.87 -25.00
C THR A 47 -18.20 -0.36 -24.91
N ARG A 48 -18.18 -1.10 -23.79
CA ARG A 48 -19.00 -2.30 -23.56
C ARG A 48 -20.49 -2.02 -23.67
N TYR A 49 -20.90 -0.87 -23.14
CA TYR A 49 -22.30 -0.43 -23.13
C TYR A 49 -22.55 0.76 -24.07
N TYR A 50 -21.56 1.15 -24.89
CA TYR A 50 -21.62 2.30 -25.80
C TYR A 50 -22.14 3.58 -25.12
N GLY A 51 -21.67 3.84 -23.89
CA GLY A 51 -22.19 4.89 -23.03
C GLY A 51 -21.08 5.74 -22.43
N GLY A 52 -21.36 7.03 -22.25
CA GLY A 52 -20.45 7.95 -21.59
C GLY A 52 -21.19 9.17 -21.05
N THR A 53 -20.68 9.69 -19.93
CA THR A 53 -21.11 10.91 -19.27
C THR A 53 -19.90 11.83 -19.09
N ASN A 54 -20.14 13.12 -18.87
CA ASN A 54 -19.05 14.02 -18.52
C ASN A 54 -18.73 13.86 -17.02
N PRO A 55 -17.50 13.46 -16.62
CA PRO A 55 -17.13 13.30 -15.21
C PRO A 55 -17.06 14.62 -14.43
N GLY A 56 -17.17 15.76 -15.10
CA GLY A 56 -17.15 17.08 -14.50
C GLY A 56 -16.12 18.02 -15.15
N PRO A 57 -16.09 19.29 -14.73
CA PRO A 57 -15.09 20.25 -15.18
C PRO A 57 -13.67 19.83 -14.73
N ASP A 58 -12.67 20.29 -15.47
CA ASP A 58 -11.27 20.09 -15.09
C ASP A 58 -10.92 20.80 -13.78
N ALA A 59 -10.01 20.20 -13.02
CA ALA A 59 -9.49 20.76 -11.80
C ALA A 59 -8.61 21.99 -12.07
N THR A 60 -8.72 23.00 -11.21
CA THR A 60 -7.82 24.15 -11.20
C THR A 60 -6.52 23.79 -10.47
N ALA A 61 -5.50 24.64 -10.57
CA ALA A 61 -4.27 24.48 -9.78
C ALA A 61 -4.55 24.43 -8.27
N ALA A 62 -5.56 25.17 -7.77
CA ALA A 62 -5.97 25.14 -6.37
C ALA A 62 -6.57 23.79 -5.97
N HIS A 63 -7.38 23.18 -6.84
CA HIS A 63 -7.92 21.83 -6.62
C HIS A 63 -6.80 20.78 -6.59
N HIS A 64 -5.83 20.87 -7.50
CA HIS A 64 -4.66 19.98 -7.47
C HIS A 64 -3.85 20.12 -6.18
N ALA A 65 -3.60 21.34 -5.72
CA ALA A 65 -2.86 21.58 -4.49
C ALA A 65 -3.60 21.03 -3.26
N ALA A 66 -4.93 21.26 -3.17
CA ALA A 66 -5.76 20.74 -2.10
C ALA A 66 -5.79 19.20 -2.09
N ALA A 67 -5.97 18.59 -3.26
CA ALA A 67 -5.97 17.14 -3.39
C ALA A 67 -4.60 16.51 -3.06
N ARG A 68 -3.49 17.16 -3.44
CA ARG A 68 -2.13 16.70 -3.10
C ARG A 68 -1.88 16.84 -1.60
N ALA A 69 -2.34 17.91 -0.97
CA ALA A 69 -2.26 18.06 0.49
C ALA A 69 -3.07 16.98 1.22
N TRP A 70 -4.25 16.64 0.70
CA TRP A 70 -5.09 15.58 1.26
C TRP A 70 -4.43 14.20 1.14
N ILE A 71 -3.83 13.86 -0.01
CA ILE A 71 -3.26 12.52 -0.23
C ILE A 71 -1.96 12.27 0.54
N LEU A 72 -1.31 13.32 1.06
CA LEU A 72 -0.07 13.18 1.84
C LEU A 72 -0.25 12.29 3.06
N ALA A 73 -1.33 12.45 3.82
CA ALA A 73 -1.56 11.65 5.02
C ALA A 73 -1.69 10.15 4.71
N PRO A 74 -2.63 9.68 3.86
CA PRO A 74 -2.75 8.26 3.54
C PRO A 74 -1.50 7.70 2.83
N LEU A 75 -0.81 8.50 2.01
CA LEU A 75 0.45 8.08 1.39
C LEU A 75 1.56 7.88 2.43
N THR A 76 1.66 8.78 3.41
CA THR A 76 2.62 8.67 4.52
C THR A 76 2.34 7.42 5.36
N ASP A 77 1.08 7.16 5.67
CA ASP A 77 0.67 5.97 6.41
C ASP A 77 1.02 4.68 5.66
N GLN A 78 0.77 4.63 4.34
CA GLN A 78 1.14 3.47 3.53
C GLN A 78 2.67 3.27 3.49
N LEU A 79 3.44 4.35 3.26
CA LEU A 79 4.90 4.26 3.23
C LEU A 79 5.48 3.82 4.59
N ARG A 80 4.88 4.27 5.70
CA ARG A 80 5.25 3.79 7.03
C ARG A 80 4.92 2.31 7.20
N ALA A 81 3.73 1.86 6.78
CA ALA A 81 3.37 0.46 6.85
C ALA A 81 4.32 -0.43 6.03
N ASP A 82 4.72 0.03 4.83
CA ASP A 82 5.70 -0.66 3.99
C ASP A 82 7.08 -0.71 4.65
N ALA A 83 7.53 0.40 5.26
CA ALA A 83 8.79 0.46 6.00
C ALA A 83 8.77 -0.46 7.24
N GLU A 84 7.67 -0.50 7.99
CA GLU A 84 7.47 -1.41 9.12
C GLU A 84 7.49 -2.88 8.67
N ALA A 85 6.81 -3.20 7.57
CA ALA A 85 6.80 -4.54 7.00
C ALA A 85 8.21 -4.96 6.55
N HIS A 86 8.95 -4.06 5.92
CA HIS A 86 10.33 -4.29 5.51
C HIS A 86 11.27 -4.46 6.71
N ALA A 87 11.19 -3.58 7.71
CA ALA A 87 12.02 -3.64 8.92
C ALA A 87 11.80 -4.94 9.71
N ARG A 88 10.61 -5.54 9.64
CA ARG A 88 10.28 -6.83 10.27
C ARG A 88 10.54 -8.04 9.38
N ALA A 89 10.80 -7.83 8.08
CA ALA A 89 11.07 -8.92 7.16
C ALA A 89 12.30 -9.71 7.61
N LEU A 90 12.23 -11.03 7.37
CA LEU A 90 13.32 -11.93 7.68
C LEU A 90 14.26 -11.99 6.49
N ASP A 91 15.51 -11.62 6.73
CA ASP A 91 16.54 -11.54 5.70
C ASP A 91 17.76 -12.36 6.15
N GLN A 92 18.65 -12.67 5.20
CA GLN A 92 19.93 -13.27 5.57
C GLN A 92 20.76 -12.27 6.39
N GLY A 93 21.25 -12.71 7.54
CA GLY A 93 22.10 -11.94 8.43
C GLY A 93 21.36 -11.28 9.60
N CYS A 94 20.03 -11.23 9.62
CA CYS A 94 19.30 -10.63 10.74
C CYS A 94 19.27 -11.55 11.96
N ALA A 95 19.12 -10.97 13.15
CA ALA A 95 18.82 -11.72 14.36
C ALA A 95 17.32 -12.07 14.39
N ALA A 96 17.01 -13.31 14.75
CA ALA A 96 15.65 -13.80 14.84
C ALA A 96 15.43 -14.64 16.10
N ARG A 97 14.19 -14.65 16.57
CA ARG A 97 13.73 -15.57 17.62
C ARG A 97 12.58 -16.42 17.13
N SER A 98 12.52 -17.63 17.66
CA SER A 98 11.42 -18.56 17.44
C SER A 98 10.15 -18.12 18.15
N THR A 99 9.05 -18.09 17.42
CA THR A 99 7.71 -17.83 17.97
C THR A 99 7.01 -19.12 18.43
N THR A 100 7.63 -20.29 18.25
CA THR A 100 7.02 -21.56 18.65
C THR A 100 6.90 -21.64 20.17
N THR A 101 5.71 -21.95 20.70
CA THR A 101 5.45 -22.04 22.15
C THR A 101 5.81 -23.39 22.77
N ARG A 102 6.13 -24.41 21.97
CA ARG A 102 6.43 -25.78 22.44
C ARG A 102 7.45 -26.49 21.55
N GLY A 103 8.06 -27.53 22.10
CA GLY A 103 9.01 -28.41 21.40
C GLY A 103 10.41 -27.84 21.33
N LYS A 104 11.30 -28.52 20.57
CA LYS A 104 12.74 -28.23 20.55
C LYS A 104 13.12 -26.81 20.11
N ASN A 105 12.22 -26.12 19.40
CA ASN A 105 12.45 -24.78 18.86
C ASN A 105 11.98 -23.66 19.80
N HIS A 106 11.32 -23.98 20.92
CA HIS A 106 10.88 -22.98 21.87
C HIS A 106 12.07 -22.21 22.46
N GLY A 107 11.98 -20.88 22.44
CA GLY A 107 13.02 -19.99 22.99
C GLY A 107 14.32 -19.91 22.17
N VAL A 108 14.40 -20.55 20.99
CA VAL A 108 15.58 -20.46 20.14
C VAL A 108 15.75 -19.04 19.62
N THR A 109 16.93 -18.47 19.82
CA THR A 109 17.37 -17.19 19.26
C THR A 109 18.67 -17.41 18.48
N GLY A 110 18.86 -16.64 17.41
CA GLY A 110 20.07 -16.76 16.61
C GLY A 110 20.06 -15.88 15.37
N GLN A 111 21.08 -16.03 14.54
CA GLN A 111 21.20 -15.28 13.30
C GLN A 111 20.75 -16.13 12.10
N ILE A 112 19.99 -15.55 11.18
CA ILE A 112 19.60 -16.23 9.93
C ILE A 112 20.82 -16.30 9.02
N LYS A 113 21.31 -17.52 8.77
CA LYS A 113 22.42 -17.76 7.85
C LYS A 113 21.97 -17.93 6.41
N ARG A 114 20.76 -18.45 6.19
CA ARG A 114 20.23 -18.72 4.85
C ARG A 114 18.70 -18.77 4.88
N LEU A 115 18.09 -18.25 3.83
CA LEU A 115 16.68 -18.45 3.50
C LEU A 115 16.59 -19.32 2.25
N THR A 116 15.65 -20.27 2.26
CA THR A 116 15.40 -21.11 1.09
C THR A 116 13.91 -21.36 0.94
N GLU A 117 13.45 -21.32 -0.30
CA GLU A 117 12.13 -21.82 -0.65
C GLU A 117 12.15 -23.36 -0.59
N ARG A 118 11.12 -23.94 0.01
CA ARG A 118 10.82 -25.36 -0.02
C ARG A 118 9.47 -25.52 -0.70
N ARG A 119 9.43 -26.33 -1.77
CA ARG A 119 8.17 -26.69 -2.42
C ARG A 119 7.67 -28.03 -1.91
N PHE A 120 6.40 -28.08 -1.51
CA PHE A 120 5.72 -29.31 -1.13
C PHE A 120 4.27 -29.28 -1.65
N ARG A 121 3.90 -30.27 -2.47
CA ARG A 121 2.55 -30.39 -3.06
C ARG A 121 2.04 -29.12 -3.74
N GLY A 122 2.90 -28.43 -4.48
CA GLY A 122 2.54 -27.19 -5.18
C GLY A 122 2.55 -25.93 -4.30
N HIS A 123 2.74 -26.05 -2.99
CA HIS A 123 2.88 -24.92 -2.08
C HIS A 123 4.36 -24.62 -1.82
N ALA A 124 4.74 -23.36 -2.00
CA ALA A 124 6.05 -22.85 -1.61
C ALA A 124 6.00 -22.36 -0.16
N THR A 125 6.91 -22.82 0.69
CA THR A 125 7.13 -22.28 2.04
C THR A 125 8.56 -21.83 2.20
N LEU A 126 8.78 -20.73 2.92
CA LEU A 126 10.11 -20.21 3.20
C LEU A 126 10.66 -20.88 4.47
N ARG A 127 11.90 -21.38 4.41
CA ARG A 127 12.62 -21.91 5.58
C ARG A 127 13.88 -21.12 5.83
N ALA A 128 14.19 -20.91 7.11
CA ALA A 128 15.41 -20.26 7.55
C ALA A 128 16.35 -21.26 8.24
N LEU A 129 17.63 -21.16 7.93
CA LEU A 129 18.70 -21.80 8.69
C LEU A 129 19.20 -20.80 9.73
N ILE A 130 18.91 -21.05 11.00
CA ILE A 130 19.38 -20.24 12.13
C ILE A 130 20.66 -20.83 12.70
N VAL A 131 21.64 -19.96 12.98
CA VAL A 131 22.80 -20.24 13.83
C VAL A 131 22.47 -19.78 15.25
N ILE A 132 22.33 -20.73 16.17
CA ILE A 132 21.85 -20.47 17.54
C ILE A 132 22.90 -19.72 18.35
N HIS A 133 22.49 -18.64 19.03
CA HIS A 133 23.38 -17.87 19.90
C HIS A 133 23.88 -18.72 21.07
N GLY A 134 25.17 -18.60 21.40
CA GLY A 134 25.82 -19.31 22.51
C GLY A 134 26.31 -20.72 22.17
N THR A 135 25.62 -21.46 21.29
CA THR A 135 26.05 -22.84 20.92
C THR A 135 26.67 -22.93 19.53
N GLY A 136 26.32 -22.03 18.61
CA GLY A 136 26.73 -22.11 17.21
C GLY A 136 26.05 -23.24 16.41
N GLU A 137 25.15 -24.00 17.04
CA GLU A 137 24.38 -25.05 16.37
C GLU A 137 23.52 -24.47 15.24
N GLN A 138 23.34 -25.24 14.17
CA GLN A 138 22.53 -24.83 13.04
C GLN A 138 21.19 -25.56 13.05
N ARG A 139 20.11 -24.82 12.80
CA ARG A 139 18.77 -25.39 12.78
C ARG A 139 17.88 -24.82 11.68
N TRP A 140 17.22 -25.72 10.96
CA TRP A 140 16.18 -25.35 10.01
C TRP A 140 14.85 -25.12 10.71
N MET A 141 14.24 -23.97 10.43
CA MET A 141 12.94 -23.55 10.94
C MET A 141 12.10 -22.98 9.81
N ASP A 142 10.79 -23.03 9.95
CA ASP A 142 9.89 -22.40 9.00
C ASP A 142 9.87 -20.89 9.28
N ALA A 143 9.97 -20.07 8.24
CA ALA A 143 10.15 -18.62 8.40
C ALA A 143 8.93 -17.95 9.05
N ASP A 144 7.73 -18.51 8.87
CA ASP A 144 6.50 -18.10 9.54
C ASP A 144 6.52 -18.34 11.07
N ARG A 145 7.49 -19.10 11.58
CA ARG A 145 7.72 -19.36 13.00
C ARG A 145 8.88 -18.58 13.58
N LEU A 146 9.31 -17.54 12.88
CA LEU A 146 10.40 -16.67 13.27
C LEU A 146 9.93 -15.22 13.26
N GLU A 147 10.48 -14.43 14.17
CA GLU A 147 10.35 -12.98 14.17
C GLU A 147 11.73 -12.35 14.31
N ARG A 148 11.95 -11.27 13.56
CA ARG A 148 13.19 -10.49 13.64
C ARG A 148 13.26 -9.79 14.98
N THR A 149 14.43 -9.84 15.63
CA THR A 149 14.64 -9.21 16.95
C THR A 149 15.40 -7.89 16.89
N ASP A 150 15.98 -7.57 15.75
CA ASP A 150 16.76 -6.37 15.47
C ASP A 150 16.20 -5.61 14.25
N PRO A 151 14.92 -5.18 14.29
CA PRO A 151 14.35 -4.41 13.20
C PRO A 151 15.13 -3.11 13.01
N GLU A 152 15.34 -2.73 11.74
CA GLU A 152 15.96 -1.45 11.41
C GLU A 152 15.08 -0.29 11.93
N PRO A 153 15.67 0.75 12.54
CA PRO A 153 14.90 1.91 12.96
C PRO A 153 14.26 2.59 11.75
N ILE A 154 13.00 2.98 11.92
CA ILE A 154 12.25 3.67 10.87
C ILE A 154 12.56 5.16 10.94
N ASP A 155 12.98 5.73 9.81
CA ASP A 155 13.21 7.16 9.67
C ASP A 155 11.93 7.86 9.20
N ASP A 156 11.17 8.39 10.16
CA ASP A 156 9.94 9.14 9.89
C ASP A 156 10.18 10.40 9.03
N ASN A 157 11.34 11.04 9.13
CA ASN A 157 11.63 12.22 8.32
C ASN A 157 11.84 11.81 6.86
N ALA A 158 12.60 10.74 6.61
CA ALA A 158 12.76 10.20 5.26
C ALA A 158 11.43 9.76 4.64
N ILE A 159 10.53 9.15 5.43
CA ILE A 159 9.18 8.80 4.98
C ILE A 159 8.38 10.04 4.59
N ASN A 160 8.35 11.06 5.45
CA ASN A 160 7.62 12.30 5.19
C ASN A 160 8.14 13.03 3.95
N ASP A 161 9.47 13.12 3.80
CA ASP A 161 10.09 13.76 2.65
C ASP A 161 9.84 12.97 1.36
N ARG A 162 9.85 11.62 1.44
CA ARG A 162 9.48 10.77 0.32
C ARG A 162 8.01 10.94 -0.06
N ALA A 163 7.10 11.01 0.91
CA ALA A 163 5.68 11.24 0.68
C ALA A 163 5.45 12.57 -0.04
N ARG A 164 6.09 13.66 0.41
CA ARG A 164 6.05 14.98 -0.26
C ARG A 164 6.58 14.92 -1.69
N TYR A 165 7.76 14.32 -1.87
CA TYR A 165 8.37 14.17 -3.20
C TYR A 165 7.44 13.43 -4.18
N LEU A 166 6.83 12.32 -3.74
CA LEU A 166 5.89 11.56 -4.55
C LEU A 166 4.62 12.38 -4.82
N ALA A 167 4.04 12.97 -3.78
CA ALA A 167 2.85 13.80 -3.87
C ALA A 167 3.02 15.01 -4.79
N GLU A 168 4.24 15.45 -5.12
CA GLU A 168 4.50 16.52 -6.08
C GLU A 168 4.76 16.03 -7.50
N ARG A 169 5.44 14.88 -7.66
CA ARG A 169 6.00 14.46 -8.96
C ARG A 169 5.29 13.28 -9.60
N ALA A 170 4.61 12.45 -8.84
CA ALA A 170 3.86 11.33 -9.39
C ALA A 170 2.60 11.82 -10.11
N ASP A 171 2.18 11.05 -11.10
CA ASP A 171 0.85 11.20 -11.69
C ASP A 171 -0.23 10.76 -10.69
N TRP A 172 -1.46 11.19 -10.94
CA TRP A 172 -2.58 10.93 -10.03
C TRP A 172 -2.93 9.46 -9.89
N LEU A 173 -2.71 8.65 -10.94
CA LEU A 173 -3.02 7.24 -10.92
C LEU A 173 -2.05 6.49 -10.00
N ASP A 174 -0.75 6.77 -10.12
CA ASP A 174 0.28 6.24 -9.22
C ASP A 174 0.03 6.67 -7.77
N LEU A 175 -0.35 7.93 -7.53
CA LEU A 175 -0.65 8.42 -6.17
C LEU A 175 -1.84 7.71 -5.52
N ILE A 176 -2.94 7.52 -6.25
CA ILE A 176 -4.11 6.81 -5.71
C ILE A 176 -3.80 5.35 -5.42
N HIS A 177 -3.09 4.67 -6.34
CA HIS A 177 -2.67 3.29 -6.11
C HIS A 177 -1.75 3.14 -4.89
N ARG A 178 -0.76 4.04 -4.76
CA ARG A 178 0.19 4.03 -3.63
C ARG A 178 -0.45 4.41 -2.31
N ALA A 179 -1.42 5.31 -2.29
CA ALA A 179 -2.11 5.68 -1.07
C ALA A 179 -3.08 4.58 -0.56
N GLY A 180 -3.10 3.40 -1.19
CA GLY A 180 -3.99 2.31 -0.81
C GLY A 180 -5.47 2.64 -1.03
N LEU A 181 -5.76 3.70 -1.80
CA LEU A 181 -7.11 4.12 -2.17
C LEU A 181 -7.62 3.21 -3.29
N ARG A 182 -7.70 1.91 -2.99
CA ARG A 182 -8.28 0.92 -3.89
C ARG A 182 -9.78 1.12 -3.94
N HIS A 183 -10.28 1.04 -5.17
CA HIS A 183 -11.70 1.03 -5.52
C HIS A 183 -12.45 -0.04 -4.72
N GLY A 184 -13.67 0.29 -4.31
CA GLY A 184 -14.67 -0.74 -4.13
C GLY A 184 -14.84 -1.49 -5.46
N ALA A 185 -14.32 -2.71 -5.50
CA ALA A 185 -14.50 -3.75 -6.52
C ALA A 185 -14.05 -3.41 -7.96
N TRP A 186 -12.79 -3.72 -8.27
CA TRP A 186 -12.46 -4.38 -9.54
C TRP A 186 -12.57 -5.89 -9.27
N SER A 187 -13.76 -6.44 -9.41
CA SER A 187 -14.02 -7.88 -9.34
C SER A 187 -15.13 -8.24 -10.31
#